data_AF-A0A0A2B4U1-F1
#
_entry.id   AF-A0A0A2B4U1-F1
#
_cell.length_a   1.000
_cell.length_b   1.000
_cell.length_c   1.000
_cell.angle_alpha   90.00
_cell.angle_beta   90.00
_cell.angle_gamma   90.00
#
_symmetry.space_group_name_H-M   'P 1'
#
loop_
_entity.id
_entity.type
_entity.pdbx_description
1 polymer ?
#
loop_
_entity_poly.entity_id
_entity_poly.type
_entity_poly.pdbx_seq_one_letter_code
_entity_poly.pdbx_strand_id
1 'polypeptide(L)'
;MAYSDTRIVIGGLAHVPVLIFIANFIKGKFVIKTEETKDALVYEEPVKIIEVKDTVFKEGKSEAIKELSNKLDNIEQKADEVYEKVKKKKKDKKKKKNN
;
A
#
# COMPACT_ATOMS: atom_id res chain seq x y z
N MET A 1 33.83 24.86 13.42
CA MET A 1 34.55 24.66 12.14
C MET A 1 33.53 24.19 11.11
N ALA A 2 33.20 25.06 10.15
CA ALA A 2 32.28 24.72 9.06
C ALA A 2 32.98 23.72 8.14
N TYR A 3 32.54 22.46 8.19
CA TYR A 3 32.94 21.45 7.22
C TYR A 3 32.15 21.71 5.94
N SER A 4 32.79 22.50 5.09
CA SER A 4 32.26 23.09 3.87
C SER A 4 31.60 22.08 2.93
N ASP A 5 30.38 22.40 2.51
CA ASP A 5 29.55 21.71 1.50
C ASP A 5 30.31 21.32 0.23
N THR A 6 31.41 22.01 -0.08
CA THR A 6 32.31 21.71 -1.21
C THR A 6 32.88 20.30 -1.20
N ARG A 7 33.15 19.68 -0.03
CA ARG A 7 33.65 18.29 0.01
C ARG A 7 32.59 17.26 -0.34
N ILE A 8 31.33 17.51 0.03
CA ILE A 8 30.20 16.63 -0.30
C ILE A 8 29.87 16.73 -1.79
N VAL A 9 29.94 17.94 -2.37
CA VAL A 9 29.73 18.16 -3.80
C VAL A 9 30.83 17.50 -4.63
N ILE A 10 32.10 17.65 -4.25
CA ILE A 10 33.23 17.03 -4.97
C ILE A 10 33.20 15.50 -4.86
N GLY A 11 32.87 14.96 -3.68
CA GLY A 11 32.72 13.52 -3.47
C GLY A 11 31.54 12.91 -4.25
N GLY A 12 30.41 13.63 -4.33
CA GLY A 12 29.25 13.20 -5.12
C GLY A 12 29.48 13.27 -6.63
N LEU A 13 30.20 14.29 -7.12
CA LEU A 13 30.46 14.47 -8.55
C LEU A 13 31.45 13.44 -9.11
N ALA A 14 32.39 12.96 -8.28
CA ALA A 14 33.38 11.96 -8.68
C ALA A 14 32.77 10.60 -9.09
N HIS A 15 31.52 10.33 -8.69
CA HIS A 15 30.82 9.08 -9.02
C HIS A 15 29.88 9.19 -10.21
N VAL A 16 29.63 10.39 -10.74
CA VAL A 16 28.77 10.61 -11.91
C VAL A 16 29.26 9.84 -13.14
N PRO A 17 30.56 9.81 -13.50
CA PRO A 17 31.04 9.04 -14.65
C PRO A 17 30.85 7.53 -14.50
N VAL A 18 30.97 7.01 -13.27
CA VAL A 18 30.80 5.58 -12.97
C VAL A 18 29.33 5.18 -13.08
N LEU A 19 28.41 6.01 -12.59
CA LEU A 19 26.96 5.80 -12.74
C LEU A 19 26.54 5.82 -14.21
N ILE A 20 27.08 6.75 -15.00
CA ILE A 20 26.84 6.82 -16.45
C ILE A 20 27.38 5.58 -17.16
N PHE A 21 28.56 5.10 -16.77
CA PHE A 21 29.15 3.88 -17.34
C PHE A 21 28.30 2.64 -17.05
N ILE A 22 27.81 2.47 -15.81
CA ILE A 22 26.92 1.37 -15.43
C ILE A 22 25.60 1.43 -16.19
N ALA A 23 24.99 2.63 -16.30
CA ALA A 23 23.76 2.82 -17.06
C ALA A 23 23.95 2.50 -18.55
N ASN A 24 25.06 2.95 -19.15
CA ASN A 24 25.39 2.66 -20.55
C ASN A 24 25.79 1.19 -20.77
N PHE A 25 26.37 0.52 -19.79
CA PHE A 25 26.70 -0.90 -19.85
C PHE A 25 25.45 -1.78 -19.83
N ILE A 26 24.49 -1.46 -18.96
CA ILE A 26 23.17 -2.12 -18.94
C ILE A 26 22.42 -1.78 -20.23
N LYS A 27 22.41 -0.53 -20.68
CA LYS A 27 21.75 -0.19 -21.95
C LYS A 27 22.43 -0.89 -23.14
N GLY A 28 23.75 -0.92 -23.21
CA GLY A 28 24.50 -1.53 -24.31
C GLY A 28 24.37 -3.06 -24.39
N LYS A 29 24.39 -3.77 -23.26
CA LYS A 29 24.23 -5.25 -23.26
C LYS A 29 22.78 -5.73 -23.40
N PHE A 30 21.81 -4.89 -23.03
CA PHE A 30 20.38 -5.20 -23.09
C PHE A 30 19.64 -4.43 -24.21
N VAL A 31 20.34 -3.83 -25.16
CA VAL A 31 19.70 -3.32 -26.40
C VAL A 31 19.84 -4.37 -27.51
N ILE A 32 21.02 -4.98 -27.66
CA ILE A 32 21.31 -5.88 -28.80
C ILE A 32 20.53 -7.20 -28.79
N LYS A 33 20.15 -7.73 -27.62
CA LYS A 33 19.45 -9.03 -27.52
C LYS A 33 17.93 -8.91 -27.45
N THR A 34 17.44 -7.71 -27.18
CA THR A 34 16.07 -7.50 -26.72
C THR A 34 15.21 -6.84 -27.78
N GLU A 35 15.81 -6.28 -28.83
CA GLU A 35 15.09 -5.83 -30.02
C GLU A 35 14.55 -7.04 -30.83
N GLU A 36 15.26 -8.17 -30.86
CA GLU A 36 14.86 -9.34 -31.66
C GLU A 36 13.89 -10.31 -30.97
N THR A 37 13.76 -10.28 -29.63
CA THR A 37 12.93 -11.25 -28.87
C THR A 37 11.72 -10.67 -28.14
N LYS A 38 11.61 -9.34 -28.02
CA LYS A 38 10.50 -8.72 -27.27
C LYS A 38 9.20 -8.62 -28.06
N ASP A 39 9.24 -8.50 -29.37
CA ASP A 39 8.03 -8.20 -30.14
C ASP A 39 7.04 -9.38 -30.21
N ALA A 40 7.51 -10.64 -30.08
CA ALA A 40 6.66 -11.82 -30.15
C ALA A 40 6.14 -12.32 -28.79
N LEU A 41 6.91 -12.17 -27.70
CA LEU A 41 6.59 -12.75 -26.38
C LEU A 41 5.81 -11.76 -25.49
N VAL A 42 6.04 -10.45 -25.67
CA VAL A 42 5.45 -9.41 -24.83
C VAL A 42 3.97 -9.14 -25.16
N TYR A 43 3.36 -9.74 -26.18
CA TYR A 43 1.92 -9.55 -26.42
C TYR A 43 1.04 -10.67 -25.81
N GLU A 44 1.50 -11.92 -25.78
CA GLU A 44 0.68 -13.02 -25.24
C GLU A 44 0.80 -13.19 -23.72
N GLU A 45 1.99 -12.93 -23.16
CA GLU A 45 2.26 -13.12 -21.73
C GLU A 45 1.64 -12.05 -20.81
N PRO A 46 1.64 -10.73 -21.12
CA PRO A 46 1.04 -9.76 -20.21
C PRO A 46 -0.48 -9.88 -20.16
N VAL A 47 -1.15 -10.32 -21.23
CA VAL A 47 -2.61 -10.44 -21.25
C VAL A 47 -3.07 -11.50 -20.22
N LYS A 48 -2.41 -12.67 -20.20
CA LYS A 48 -2.68 -13.70 -19.19
C LYS A 48 -2.32 -13.25 -17.77
N ILE A 49 -1.26 -12.47 -17.59
CA ILE A 49 -0.86 -11.96 -16.27
C ILE A 49 -1.84 -10.89 -15.75
N ILE A 50 -2.41 -10.06 -16.62
CA ILE A 50 -3.38 -9.03 -16.24
C ILE A 50 -4.69 -9.69 -15.77
N GLU A 51 -5.19 -10.69 -16.50
CA GLU A 51 -6.42 -11.41 -16.11
C GLU A 51 -6.27 -12.13 -14.76
N VAL A 52 -5.13 -12.80 -14.51
CA VAL A 52 -4.88 -13.50 -13.23
C VAL A 52 -4.67 -12.52 -12.07
N LYS A 53 -4.07 -11.35 -12.30
CA LYS A 53 -3.93 -10.33 -11.24
C LYS A 53 -5.27 -9.72 -10.87
N ASP A 54 -6.15 -9.49 -11.84
CA ASP A 54 -7.47 -8.90 -11.58
C ASP A 54 -8.40 -9.85 -10.81
N THR A 55 -8.31 -11.17 -11.01
CA THR A 55 -9.08 -12.15 -10.24
C THR A 55 -8.61 -12.21 -8.79
N VAL A 56 -7.30 -12.33 -8.56
CA VAL A 56 -6.71 -12.34 -7.20
C VAL A 56 -6.98 -11.02 -6.46
N PHE A 57 -6.94 -9.89 -7.16
CA PHE A 57 -7.26 -8.59 -6.57
C PHE A 57 -8.73 -8.45 -6.19
N LYS A 58 -9.65 -9.04 -6.96
CA LYS A 58 -11.08 -9.10 -6.61
C LYS A 58 -11.33 -10.01 -5.40
N GLU A 59 -10.67 -11.16 -5.33
CA GLU A 59 -10.78 -12.08 -4.19
C GLU A 59 -10.24 -11.44 -2.90
N GLY A 60 -9.03 -10.87 -2.92
CA GLY A 60 -8.43 -10.23 -1.74
C GLY A 60 -9.22 -9.01 -1.23
N LYS A 61 -9.86 -8.26 -2.13
CA LYS A 61 -10.78 -7.17 -1.73
C LYS A 61 -12.03 -7.70 -1.04
N SER A 62 -12.60 -8.79 -1.53
CA SER A 62 -13.82 -9.37 -0.94
C SER A 62 -13.58 -9.89 0.48
N GLU A 63 -12.42 -10.48 0.71
CA GLU A 63 -12.01 -10.99 2.01
C GLU A 63 -11.77 -9.86 3.01
N ALA A 64 -11.08 -8.79 2.58
CA ALA A 64 -10.89 -7.59 3.39
C ALA A 64 -12.22 -6.90 3.75
N ILE A 65 -13.17 -6.80 2.81
CA ILE A 65 -14.50 -6.23 3.06
C ILE A 65 -15.25 -7.07 4.10
N LYS A 66 -15.18 -8.41 4.02
CA LYS A 66 -15.81 -9.31 4.97
C LYS A 66 -15.22 -9.18 6.38
N GLU A 67 -13.89 -9.05 6.50
CA GLU A 67 -13.24 -8.79 7.78
C GLU A 67 -13.66 -7.44 8.38
N LEU A 68 -13.73 -6.38 7.56
CA LEU A 68 -14.15 -5.06 8.01
C LEU A 68 -15.61 -5.05 8.47
N SER A 69 -16.51 -5.75 7.78
CA SER A 69 -17.92 -5.91 8.17
C SER A 69 -18.04 -6.55 9.56
N ASN A 70 -17.34 -7.66 9.81
CA ASN A 70 -17.38 -8.35 11.10
C ASN A 70 -16.88 -7.46 12.26
N LYS A 71 -15.91 -6.57 12.00
CA LYS A 71 -15.41 -5.61 13.00
C LYS A 71 -16.43 -4.51 13.25
N LEU A 72 -17.10 -4.01 12.22
CA LEU A 72 -18.16 -3.00 12.36
C LEU A 72 -19.36 -3.52 13.16
N ASP A 73 -19.83 -4.73 12.85
CA ASP A 73 -20.96 -5.36 13.57
C ASP A 73 -20.67 -5.51 15.08
N ASN A 74 -19.42 -5.84 15.43
CA ASN A 74 -18.98 -5.93 16.82
C ASN A 74 -19.00 -4.57 17.55
N ILE A 75 -18.67 -3.49 16.83
CA ILE A 75 -18.68 -2.14 17.39
C ILE A 75 -20.11 -1.67 17.58
N GLU A 76 -21.00 -1.96 16.63
CA GLU A 76 -22.42 -1.59 16.68
C GLU A 76 -23.13 -2.27 17.85
N GLN A 77 -22.94 -3.59 18.03
CA GLN A 77 -23.48 -4.31 19.20
C GLN A 77 -23.00 -3.73 20.53
N LYS A 78 -21.70 -3.38 20.62
CA LYS A 78 -21.14 -2.76 21.83
C LYS A 78 -21.72 -1.36 22.07
N ALA A 79 -21.94 -0.58 21.03
CA ALA A 79 -22.52 0.75 21.13
C ALA A 79 -23.97 0.70 21.63
N ASP A 80 -24.77 -0.22 21.11
CA ASP A 80 -26.16 -0.43 21.54
C ASP A 80 -26.24 -0.89 23.01
N GLU A 81 -25.37 -1.82 23.41
CA GLU A 81 -25.33 -2.29 24.80
C GLU A 81 -24.97 -1.14 25.78
N VAL A 82 -24.04 -0.27 25.38
CA VAL A 82 -23.68 0.93 26.15
C VAL A 82 -24.86 1.91 26.20
N TYR A 83 -25.56 2.12 25.09
CA TYR A 83 -26.71 3.02 25.04
C TYR A 83 -27.84 2.57 25.97
N GLU A 84 -28.19 1.29 25.96
CA GLU A 84 -29.23 0.74 26.85
C GLU A 84 -28.80 0.79 28.33
N LYS A 85 -27.52 0.53 28.64
CA LYS A 85 -26.98 0.72 30.01
C LYS A 85 -27.09 2.17 30.49
N VAL A 86 -26.78 3.14 29.62
CA VAL A 86 -26.89 4.58 29.95
C VAL A 86 -28.35 4.99 30.14
N LYS A 87 -29.25 4.50 29.29
CA LYS A 87 -30.69 4.78 29.34
C LYS A 87 -31.33 4.24 30.62
N LYS A 88 -30.98 3.01 31.05
CA LYS A 88 -31.40 2.46 32.35
C LYS A 88 -30.86 3.31 33.51
N LYS A 89 -29.56 3.61 33.54
CA LYS A 89 -28.96 4.49 34.56
C LYS A 89 -29.67 5.85 34.68
N LYS A 90 -30.04 6.48 33.56
CA LYS A 90 -30.80 7.75 33.58
C LYS A 90 -32.19 7.59 34.19
N LYS A 91 -32.92 6.51 33.87
CA LYS A 91 -34.23 6.22 34.48
C LYS A 91 -34.14 6.03 35.99
N ASP A 92 -33.17 5.26 36.46
CA ASP A 92 -32.98 5.01 37.90
C ASP A 92 -32.60 6.28 38.68
N LYS A 93 -31.73 7.11 38.09
CA LYS A 93 -31.34 8.40 38.67
C LYS A 93 -32.52 9.38 38.76
N LYS A 94 -33.45 9.32 37.81
CA LYS A 94 -34.66 10.16 37.80
C LYS A 94 -35.67 9.71 38.87
N LYS A 95 -35.86 8.40 39.06
CA LYS A 95 -36.69 7.86 40.15
C LYS A 95 -36.15 8.24 41.54
N LYS A 96 -34.84 8.17 41.73
CA LYS A 96 -34.18 8.53 43.02
C LYS A 96 -34.24 10.02 43.38
N LYS A 97 -34.56 10.89 42.42
CA LYS A 97 -34.63 12.35 42.62
C LYS A 97 -36.04 12.84 42.94
N ASN A 98 -37.04 11.98 42.74
CA ASN A 98 -38.46 12.27 42.92
C ASN A 98 -39.03 11.65 44.22
N ASN A 99 -38.23 10.84 44.93
CA ASN A 99 -38.46 10.40 46.30
C ASN A 99 -37.54 11.18 47.22
#